data_AF-A0A516GSJ5-F1
#
_entry.id   AF-A0A516GSJ5-F1
#
_cell.length_a   1.000
_cell.length_b   1.000
_cell.length_c   1.000
_cell.angle_alpha   90.00
_cell.angle_beta   90.00
_cell.angle_gamma   90.00
#
_symmetry.space_group_name_H-M   'P 1'
#
loop_
_entity.id
_entity.type
_entity.pdbx_description
1 polymer ?
#
loop_
_entity_poly.entity_id
_entity_poly.type
_entity_poly.pdbx_seq_one_letter_code
_entity_poly.pdbx_strand_id
1 'polypeptide(L)'
;MIALHLSSKGFQINSETITFPVSIDTLKQCLNDDVKIFKRKFNTIFTWSDLGIMAYSKDGNVAESITISLCLDTHNFSPKQVFSGIFYYNNQDIVRYYKSHKQQHVKLFKGDDSGALVENGISACFSKEDDCICAIQINNYIPYERGAGLPEDKYIIKPLNEDILIFEDFGFKLSVIEELMYIKGLMEPVFDLFEFADWYKARDIDIDEEGYEPIAEVTQYFKDLPIPKRLASEITDFYQDGGNDIYMNLCPFSGGAVEYWDIETAIDAKQFPNLKKVTLCYATDAAYKEFEQLGIETEWL
;
A
#
# COMPACT_ATOMS: atom_id res chain seq x y z
N MET A 1 -21.22 -13.25 -34.01
CA MET A 1 -20.82 -12.12 -33.16
C MET A 1 -20.69 -12.65 -31.75
N ILE A 2 -19.56 -12.44 -31.09
CA ILE A 2 -19.34 -12.90 -29.70
C ILE A 2 -20.09 -11.98 -28.75
N ALA A 3 -20.82 -12.57 -27.80
CA ALA A 3 -21.48 -11.83 -26.73
C ALA A 3 -20.87 -12.23 -25.38
N LEU A 4 -20.44 -11.25 -24.59
CA LEU A 4 -19.90 -11.45 -23.26
C LEU A 4 -20.88 -10.84 -22.25
N HIS A 5 -21.16 -11.56 -21.17
CA HIS A 5 -22.06 -11.09 -20.12
C HIS A 5 -21.42 -11.32 -18.76
N LEU A 6 -21.32 -10.26 -17.95
CA LEU A 6 -21.04 -10.36 -16.53
C LEU A 6 -22.28 -9.88 -15.77
N SER A 7 -22.88 -10.77 -14.98
CA SER A 7 -24.10 -10.48 -14.22
C SER A 7 -24.18 -11.39 -13.01
N SER A 8 -25.23 -11.25 -12.20
CA SER A 8 -25.53 -12.16 -11.08
C SER A 8 -25.59 -13.65 -11.45
N LYS A 9 -25.66 -14.00 -12.75
CA LYS A 9 -25.57 -15.38 -13.25
C LYS A 9 -24.14 -15.88 -13.47
N GLY A 10 -23.13 -15.03 -13.25
CA GLY A 10 -21.73 -15.29 -13.55
C GLY A 10 -21.26 -14.62 -14.85
N PHE A 11 -20.04 -14.98 -15.25
CA PHE A 11 -19.48 -14.60 -16.53
C PHE A 11 -19.88 -15.61 -17.60
N GLN A 12 -20.39 -15.13 -18.73
CA GLN A 12 -20.84 -15.97 -19.84
C GLN A 12 -20.22 -15.52 -21.16
N ILE A 13 -19.83 -16.49 -21.98
CA ILE A 13 -19.45 -16.29 -23.38
C ILE A 13 -20.55 -16.92 -24.23
N ASN A 14 -21.27 -16.10 -24.98
CA ASN A 14 -22.52 -16.42 -25.65
C ASN A 14 -23.54 -16.95 -24.61
N SER A 15 -23.93 -18.22 -24.69
CA SER A 15 -24.83 -18.88 -23.73
C SER A 15 -24.10 -19.68 -22.64
N GLU A 16 -22.79 -19.87 -22.77
CA GLU A 16 -22.02 -20.75 -21.90
C GLU A 16 -21.46 -20.01 -20.69
N THR A 17 -21.71 -20.55 -19.49
CA THR A 17 -21.17 -19.99 -18.24
C THR A 17 -19.72 -20.42 -18.07
N ILE A 18 -18.86 -19.45 -17.78
CA ILE A 18 -17.42 -19.63 -17.60
C ILE A 18 -17.07 -19.53 -16.12
N THR A 19 -16.31 -20.50 -15.63
CA THR A 19 -15.75 -20.54 -14.27
C THR A 19 -14.24 -20.60 -14.36
N PHE A 20 -13.52 -19.74 -13.63
CA PHE A 20 -12.06 -19.77 -13.63
C PHE A 20 -11.50 -20.71 -12.54
N PRO A 21 -10.37 -21.38 -12.80
CA PRO A 21 -9.69 -21.44 -14.10
C PRO A 21 -10.51 -22.25 -15.12
N VAL A 22 -10.57 -21.80 -16.37
CA VAL A 22 -11.40 -22.39 -17.43
C VAL A 22 -10.55 -23.22 -18.39
N SER A 23 -11.00 -24.39 -18.81
CA SER A 23 -10.23 -25.20 -19.77
C SER A 23 -10.09 -24.49 -21.13
N ILE A 24 -8.92 -24.62 -21.76
CA ILE A 24 -8.70 -24.02 -23.09
C ILE A 24 -9.66 -24.62 -24.13
N ASP A 25 -10.05 -25.88 -23.99
CA ASP A 25 -11.00 -26.52 -24.90
C ASP A 25 -12.41 -25.93 -24.77
N THR A 26 -12.85 -25.59 -23.56
CA THR A 26 -14.10 -24.82 -23.34
C THR A 26 -14.03 -23.46 -24.05
N LEU A 27 -12.90 -22.76 -23.96
CA LEU A 27 -12.74 -21.47 -24.64
C LEU A 27 -12.76 -21.61 -26.16
N LYS A 28 -12.11 -22.63 -26.72
CA LYS A 28 -12.18 -22.92 -28.16
C LYS A 28 -13.61 -23.21 -28.62
N GLN A 29 -14.38 -23.97 -27.84
CA GLN A 29 -15.79 -24.23 -28.14
C GLN A 29 -16.63 -22.95 -28.14
N CYS A 30 -16.35 -22.02 -27.22
CA CYS A 30 -17.11 -20.78 -27.10
C CYS A 30 -16.71 -19.72 -28.14
N LEU A 31 -15.44 -19.69 -28.56
CA LEU A 31 -14.86 -18.64 -29.39
C LEU A 31 -14.63 -19.11 -30.83
N ASN A 32 -13.78 -20.15 -30.99
CA ASN A 32 -13.50 -20.99 -32.16
C ASN A 32 -12.11 -21.65 -31.99
N ASP A 33 -11.72 -22.51 -32.93
CA ASP A 33 -10.40 -23.18 -32.94
C ASP A 33 -9.27 -22.35 -33.57
N ASP A 34 -9.53 -21.15 -34.12
CA ASP A 34 -8.51 -20.25 -34.68
C ASP A 34 -7.79 -19.46 -33.57
N VAL A 35 -7.01 -20.20 -32.79
CA VAL A 35 -6.24 -19.69 -31.65
C VAL A 35 -4.74 -19.78 -31.93
N LYS A 36 -4.04 -18.67 -31.72
CA LYS A 36 -2.57 -18.64 -31.73
C LYS A 36 -2.05 -18.89 -30.32
N ILE A 37 -1.03 -19.74 -30.22
CA ILE A 37 -0.47 -20.16 -28.93
C ILE A 37 0.95 -19.63 -28.81
N PHE A 38 1.20 -18.84 -27.77
CA PHE A 38 2.50 -18.24 -27.48
C PHE A 38 3.03 -18.81 -26.16
N LYS A 39 3.90 -19.81 -26.24
CA LYS A 39 4.55 -20.38 -25.05
C LYS A 39 5.71 -19.49 -24.58
N ARG A 40 5.74 -19.20 -23.28
CA ARG A 40 6.80 -18.47 -22.59
C ARG A 40 7.42 -19.35 -21.51
N LYS A 41 8.45 -18.82 -20.83
CA LYS A 41 9.16 -19.54 -19.77
C LYS A 41 8.26 -19.97 -18.62
N PHE A 42 7.25 -19.17 -18.28
CA PHE A 42 6.40 -19.35 -17.08
C PHE A 42 4.90 -19.34 -17.36
N ASN A 43 4.49 -19.21 -18.61
CA ASN A 43 3.08 -19.12 -18.99
C ASN A 43 2.88 -19.43 -20.48
N THR A 44 1.63 -19.56 -20.87
CA THR A 44 1.18 -19.64 -22.26
C THR A 44 0.07 -18.62 -22.47
N ILE A 45 0.15 -17.88 -23.58
CA ILE A 45 -0.89 -16.93 -24.01
C ILE A 45 -1.61 -17.53 -25.21
N PHE A 46 -2.94 -17.55 -25.14
CA PHE A 46 -3.83 -17.98 -26.20
C PHE A 46 -4.51 -16.75 -26.79
N THR A 47 -4.37 -16.53 -28.10
CA THR A 47 -4.87 -15.32 -28.75
C THR A 47 -5.81 -15.67 -29.89
N TRP A 48 -7.07 -15.29 -29.75
CA TRP A 48 -8.06 -15.25 -30.83
C TRP A 48 -7.95 -13.89 -31.52
N SER A 49 -7.02 -13.81 -32.48
CA SER A 49 -6.62 -12.54 -33.12
C SER A 49 -7.79 -11.79 -33.74
N ASP A 50 -8.70 -12.52 -34.38
CA ASP A 50 -9.85 -11.97 -35.11
C ASP A 50 -11.04 -11.70 -34.19
N LEU A 51 -10.90 -11.97 -32.88
CA LEU A 51 -11.93 -11.65 -31.89
C LEU A 51 -11.48 -10.53 -30.95
N GLY A 52 -10.20 -10.16 -30.92
CA GLY A 52 -9.69 -9.22 -29.92
C GLY A 52 -9.68 -9.81 -28.50
N ILE A 53 -9.48 -11.13 -28.37
CA ILE A 53 -9.53 -11.85 -27.09
C ILE A 53 -8.22 -12.60 -26.87
N MET A 54 -7.70 -12.52 -25.64
CA MET A 54 -6.60 -13.32 -25.16
C MET A 54 -7.00 -14.11 -23.91
N ALA A 55 -6.33 -15.22 -23.65
CA ALA A 55 -6.39 -15.92 -22.38
C ALA A 55 -4.97 -16.21 -21.87
N TYR A 56 -4.76 -15.98 -20.57
CA TYR A 56 -3.52 -16.29 -19.88
C TYR A 56 -3.64 -17.63 -19.17
N SER A 57 -2.63 -18.48 -19.32
CA SER A 57 -2.54 -19.79 -18.69
C SER A 57 -1.17 -20.00 -18.06
N LYS A 58 -1.10 -20.41 -16.80
CA LYS A 58 0.18 -20.79 -16.16
C LYS A 58 0.72 -22.11 -16.70
N ASP A 59 -0.15 -23.10 -16.88
CA ASP A 59 0.23 -24.49 -17.18
C ASP A 59 0.02 -24.90 -18.65
N GLY A 60 -0.69 -24.07 -19.43
CA GLY A 60 -1.05 -24.32 -20.82
C GLY A 60 -2.33 -25.14 -21.03
N ASN A 61 -3.02 -25.56 -19.97
CA ASN A 61 -4.23 -26.41 -20.04
C ASN A 61 -5.50 -25.66 -19.61
N VAL A 62 -5.37 -24.78 -18.63
CA VAL A 62 -6.47 -23.95 -18.12
C VAL A 62 -6.07 -22.48 -18.13
N ALA A 63 -7.00 -21.60 -18.43
CA ALA A 63 -6.80 -20.15 -18.36
C ALA A 63 -7.24 -19.60 -17.01
N GLU A 64 -6.37 -18.86 -16.33
CA GLU A 64 -6.70 -18.14 -15.11
C GLU A 64 -7.38 -16.80 -15.38
N SER A 65 -7.18 -16.21 -16.56
CA SER A 65 -7.85 -14.98 -16.96
C SER A 65 -8.08 -14.89 -18.46
N ILE A 66 -9.05 -14.06 -18.83
CA ILE A 66 -9.35 -13.66 -20.20
C ILE A 66 -9.19 -12.15 -20.30
N THR A 67 -8.53 -11.67 -21.35
CA THR A 67 -8.37 -10.24 -21.64
C THR A 67 -9.09 -9.88 -22.92
N ILE A 68 -9.91 -8.84 -22.85
CA ILE A 68 -10.63 -8.23 -23.97
C ILE A 68 -9.87 -6.99 -24.40
N SER A 69 -9.34 -6.98 -25.62
CA SER A 69 -8.56 -5.85 -26.16
C SER A 69 -9.47 -4.78 -26.74
N LEU A 70 -9.42 -3.58 -26.20
CA LEU A 70 -10.15 -2.39 -26.68
C LEU A 70 -9.25 -1.42 -27.45
N CYS A 71 -7.93 -1.56 -27.28
CA CYS A 71 -6.91 -0.90 -28.07
C CYS A 71 -5.96 -1.94 -28.69
N LEU A 72 -5.28 -1.55 -29.78
CA LEU A 72 -4.26 -2.38 -30.40
C LEU A 72 -2.93 -2.20 -29.66
N ASP A 73 -2.21 -3.30 -29.55
CA ASP A 73 -0.90 -3.37 -28.92
C ASP A 73 0.09 -3.99 -29.92
N THR A 74 1.37 -3.64 -29.77
CA THR A 74 2.46 -4.01 -30.68
C THR A 74 3.16 -5.31 -30.30
N HIS A 75 2.86 -5.89 -29.14
CA HIS A 75 3.43 -7.18 -28.75
C HIS A 75 3.05 -8.28 -29.75
N ASN A 76 3.98 -9.21 -29.97
CA ASN A 76 3.80 -10.28 -30.96
C ASN A 76 2.64 -11.26 -30.65
N PHE A 77 2.17 -11.28 -29.40
CA PHE A 77 1.06 -12.10 -28.94
C PHE A 77 -0.28 -11.35 -28.95
N SER A 78 -0.29 -10.04 -29.20
CA SER A 78 -1.49 -9.23 -29.14
C SER A 78 -2.44 -9.53 -30.31
N PRO A 79 -3.76 -9.36 -30.13
CA PRO A 79 -4.72 -9.50 -31.21
C PRO A 79 -4.46 -8.51 -32.34
N LYS A 80 -4.88 -8.87 -33.56
CA LYS A 80 -4.71 -8.02 -34.75
C LYS A 80 -5.82 -6.99 -34.91
N GLN A 81 -6.91 -7.14 -34.16
CA GLN A 81 -8.02 -6.20 -34.10
C GLN A 81 -8.51 -6.05 -32.66
N VAL A 82 -9.17 -4.94 -32.40
CA VAL A 82 -9.92 -4.74 -31.15
C VAL A 82 -11.13 -5.66 -31.11
N PHE A 83 -11.65 -5.88 -29.91
CA PHE A 83 -12.84 -6.69 -29.68
C PHE A 83 -14.02 -6.15 -30.48
N SER A 84 -14.61 -7.01 -31.29
CA SER A 84 -15.69 -6.68 -32.23
C SER A 84 -17.07 -7.20 -31.79
N GLY A 85 -17.14 -7.82 -30.62
CA GLY A 85 -18.38 -8.32 -30.02
C GLY A 85 -19.09 -7.30 -29.14
N ILE A 86 -20.01 -7.80 -28.32
CA ILE A 86 -20.65 -7.03 -27.26
C ILE A 86 -20.17 -7.54 -25.90
N PHE A 87 -20.02 -6.63 -24.94
CA PHE A 87 -19.74 -7.00 -23.56
C PHE A 87 -20.66 -6.22 -22.62
N TYR A 88 -21.57 -6.93 -21.97
CA TYR A 88 -22.51 -6.36 -21.03
C TYR A 88 -22.18 -6.67 -19.57
N TYR A 89 -22.32 -5.65 -18.73
CA TYR A 89 -22.42 -5.76 -17.28
C TYR A 89 -23.86 -5.46 -16.86
N ASN A 90 -24.54 -6.43 -16.25
CA ASN A 90 -25.94 -6.30 -15.82
C ASN A 90 -26.87 -5.69 -16.91
N ASN A 91 -26.78 -6.23 -18.13
CA ASN A 91 -27.54 -5.83 -19.33
C ASN A 91 -27.24 -4.42 -19.88
N GLN A 92 -26.12 -3.81 -19.50
CA GLN A 92 -25.63 -2.55 -20.06
C GLN A 92 -24.23 -2.72 -20.63
N ASP A 93 -23.87 -1.92 -21.64
CA ASP A 93 -22.48 -1.86 -22.12
C ASP A 93 -21.50 -1.66 -20.96
N ILE A 94 -20.55 -2.58 -20.82
CA ILE A 94 -19.68 -2.65 -19.65
C ILE A 94 -18.79 -1.41 -19.52
N VAL A 95 -18.29 -0.88 -20.63
CA VAL A 95 -17.43 0.31 -20.66
C VAL A 95 -18.24 1.54 -20.26
N ARG A 96 -19.46 1.68 -20.80
CA ARG A 96 -20.38 2.76 -20.42
C ARG A 96 -20.77 2.66 -18.94
N TYR A 97 -21.05 1.46 -18.45
CA TYR A 97 -21.38 1.23 -17.05
C TYR A 97 -20.23 1.65 -16.14
N TYR A 98 -19.03 1.14 -16.42
CA TYR A 98 -17.81 1.45 -15.68
C TYR A 98 -17.57 2.97 -15.60
N LYS A 99 -17.64 3.69 -16.72
CA LYS A 99 -17.44 5.16 -16.75
C LYS A 99 -18.48 5.94 -15.95
N SER A 100 -19.72 5.46 -15.85
CA SER A 100 -20.83 6.16 -15.19
C SER A 100 -21.05 5.81 -13.72
N HIS A 101 -20.40 4.75 -13.21
CA HIS A 101 -20.62 4.22 -11.86
C HIS A 101 -19.32 4.12 -11.05
N LYS A 102 -18.49 5.17 -11.04
CA LYS A 102 -17.20 5.19 -10.32
C LYS A 102 -17.29 4.76 -8.84
N GLN A 103 -18.39 5.11 -8.17
CA GLN A 103 -18.62 4.77 -6.75
C GLN A 103 -18.87 3.27 -6.50
N GLN A 104 -19.07 2.47 -7.55
CA GLN A 104 -19.27 1.02 -7.44
C GLN A 104 -18.01 0.23 -7.80
N HIS A 105 -16.91 0.92 -8.09
CA HIS A 105 -15.64 0.26 -8.39
C HIS A 105 -15.05 -0.32 -7.12
N VAL A 106 -14.60 -1.57 -7.21
CA VAL A 106 -13.98 -2.27 -6.10
C VAL A 106 -12.47 -2.27 -6.31
N LYS A 107 -11.71 -1.79 -5.32
CA LYS A 107 -10.24 -1.85 -5.34
C LYS A 107 -9.79 -3.31 -5.28
N LEU A 108 -8.86 -3.70 -6.13
CA LEU A 108 -8.27 -5.04 -6.17
C LEU A 108 -6.89 -5.13 -5.51
N PHE A 109 -6.25 -3.99 -5.23
CA PHE A 109 -4.96 -3.89 -4.54
C PHE A 109 -4.74 -2.48 -4.00
N LYS A 110 -3.67 -2.29 -3.19
CA LYS A 110 -3.26 -0.97 -2.67
C LYS A 110 -2.86 -0.04 -3.82
N GLY A 111 -3.41 1.17 -3.85
CA GLY A 111 -3.18 2.14 -4.94
C GLY A 111 -3.98 1.88 -6.22
N ASP A 112 -4.95 0.96 -6.21
CA ASP A 112 -5.84 0.75 -7.35
C ASP A 112 -6.78 1.95 -7.55
N ASP A 113 -6.42 2.83 -8.50
CA ASP A 113 -7.14 4.04 -8.88
C ASP A 113 -8.29 3.80 -9.86
N SER A 114 -8.29 2.62 -10.47
CA SER A 114 -9.17 2.26 -11.57
C SER A 114 -10.29 1.37 -11.08
N GLY A 115 -10.00 0.48 -10.15
CA GLY A 115 -10.93 -0.49 -9.61
C GLY A 115 -11.51 -1.43 -10.65
N ALA A 116 -12.30 -2.38 -10.17
CA ALA A 116 -12.98 -3.37 -10.98
C ALA A 116 -14.48 -3.33 -10.77
N LEU A 117 -15.21 -3.85 -11.77
CA LEU A 117 -16.59 -4.28 -11.57
C LEU A 117 -16.55 -5.73 -11.08
N VAL A 118 -17.26 -6.01 -9.99
CA VAL A 118 -17.28 -7.34 -9.36
C VAL A 118 -18.70 -7.85 -9.30
N GLU A 119 -18.91 -9.07 -9.77
CA GLU A 119 -20.21 -9.70 -9.78
C GLU A 119 -20.07 -11.23 -9.76
N ASN A 120 -20.88 -11.89 -8.94
CA ASN A 120 -20.89 -13.35 -8.77
C ASN A 120 -19.49 -14.01 -8.67
N GLY A 121 -18.58 -13.42 -7.88
CA GLY A 121 -17.22 -13.94 -7.67
C GLY A 121 -16.25 -13.74 -8.84
N ILE A 122 -16.61 -12.92 -9.82
CA ILE A 122 -15.78 -12.56 -10.98
C ILE A 122 -15.45 -11.06 -10.93
N SER A 123 -14.20 -10.70 -11.20
CA SER A 123 -13.78 -9.32 -11.41
C SER A 123 -13.55 -9.04 -12.89
N ALA A 124 -14.01 -7.86 -13.34
CA ALA A 124 -13.62 -7.23 -14.58
C ALA A 124 -12.77 -5.99 -14.25
N CYS A 125 -11.45 -6.10 -14.40
CA CYS A 125 -10.49 -5.02 -14.17
C CYS A 125 -10.18 -4.29 -15.48
N PHE A 126 -10.11 -2.96 -15.43
CA PHE A 126 -9.96 -2.11 -16.61
C PHE A 126 -8.57 -1.49 -16.62
N SER A 127 -7.78 -1.78 -17.66
CA SER A 127 -6.51 -1.08 -17.86
C SER A 127 -6.76 0.22 -18.62
N LYS A 128 -6.03 1.27 -18.22
CA LYS A 128 -6.09 2.58 -18.86
C LYS A 128 -4.71 2.99 -19.36
N GLU A 129 -4.67 3.63 -20.52
CA GLU A 129 -3.53 4.38 -21.05
C GLU A 129 -4.04 5.74 -21.49
N ASP A 130 -3.45 6.84 -21.03
CA ASP A 130 -3.86 8.21 -21.35
C ASP A 130 -5.38 8.45 -21.25
N ASP A 131 -5.99 8.06 -20.12
CA ASP A 131 -7.44 8.09 -19.84
C ASP A 131 -8.34 7.26 -20.78
N CYS A 132 -7.76 6.50 -21.70
CA CYS A 132 -8.45 5.58 -22.59
C CYS A 132 -8.43 4.17 -22.00
N ILE A 133 -9.59 3.50 -21.96
CA ILE A 133 -9.68 2.11 -21.51
C ILE A 133 -9.17 1.22 -22.64
N CYS A 134 -8.04 0.54 -22.41
CA CYS A 134 -7.34 -0.24 -23.43
C CYS A 134 -7.65 -1.73 -23.37
N ALA A 135 -7.98 -2.26 -22.20
CA ALA A 135 -8.39 -3.66 -22.05
C ALA A 135 -9.29 -3.89 -20.84
N ILE A 136 -10.01 -5.02 -20.87
CA ILE A 136 -10.75 -5.53 -19.73
C ILE A 136 -10.21 -6.94 -19.44
N GLN A 137 -9.63 -7.13 -18.26
CA GLN A 137 -9.20 -8.44 -17.79
C GLN A 137 -10.27 -9.03 -16.86
N ILE A 138 -10.60 -10.29 -17.11
CA ILE A 138 -11.68 -11.03 -16.44
C ILE A 138 -11.08 -12.27 -15.79
N ASN A 139 -11.33 -12.47 -14.50
CA ASN A 139 -10.86 -13.59 -13.71
C ASN A 139 -11.69 -13.76 -12.43
N ASN A 140 -11.39 -14.78 -11.63
CA ASN A 140 -11.95 -14.89 -10.29
C ASN A 140 -11.60 -13.65 -9.47
N TYR A 141 -12.61 -13.10 -8.80
CA TYR A 141 -12.43 -12.02 -7.85
C TYR A 141 -11.74 -12.53 -6.59
N ILE A 142 -10.62 -11.92 -6.26
CA ILE A 142 -9.93 -12.10 -4.99
C ILE A 142 -10.08 -10.78 -4.23
N PRO A 143 -10.81 -10.75 -3.09
CA PRO A 143 -10.96 -9.54 -2.30
C PRO A 143 -9.61 -8.98 -1.86
N TYR A 144 -9.44 -7.67 -2.03
CA TYR A 144 -8.34 -6.96 -1.40
C TYR A 144 -8.69 -6.70 0.07
N GLU A 145 -7.92 -7.31 0.95
CA GLU A 145 -8.01 -7.09 2.39
C GLU A 145 -6.82 -6.22 2.83
N ARG A 146 -7.08 -4.93 3.09
CA ARG A 146 -6.04 -4.01 3.59
C ARG A 146 -5.47 -4.58 4.88
N GLY A 147 -4.14 -4.66 4.98
CA GLY A 147 -3.45 -5.20 6.15
C GLY A 147 -3.61 -6.71 6.36
N ALA A 148 -3.97 -7.47 5.32
CA ALA A 148 -4.01 -8.93 5.40
C ALA A 148 -2.67 -9.50 5.87
N GLY A 149 -2.73 -10.39 6.88
CA GLY A 149 -1.54 -11.01 7.47
C GLY A 149 -0.88 -10.21 8.61
N LEU A 150 -1.31 -8.98 8.87
CA LEU A 150 -0.83 -8.20 10.01
C LEU A 150 -1.56 -8.64 11.30
N PRO A 151 -0.85 -8.87 12.43
CA PRO A 151 -1.49 -9.13 13.71
C PRO A 151 -2.36 -7.96 14.15
N GLU A 152 -3.60 -8.22 14.55
CA GLU A 152 -4.54 -7.19 15.00
C GLU A 152 -4.00 -6.40 16.21
N ASP A 153 -3.18 -7.04 17.05
CA ASP A 153 -2.63 -6.43 18.26
C ASP A 153 -1.23 -5.81 18.08
N LYS A 154 -0.67 -5.79 16.87
CA LYS A 154 0.72 -5.35 16.63
C LYS A 154 0.97 -3.94 17.16
N TYR A 155 0.17 -2.97 16.73
CA TYR A 155 0.30 -1.56 17.15
C TYR A 155 -0.67 -1.16 18.27
N ILE A 156 -1.23 -2.14 19.00
CA ILE A 156 -1.99 -1.83 20.21
C ILE A 156 -0.99 -1.53 21.33
N ILE A 157 -1.00 -0.29 21.83
CA ILE A 157 -0.19 0.11 22.98
C ILE A 157 -0.68 -0.65 24.22
N LYS A 158 0.21 -1.47 24.78
CA LYS A 158 -0.04 -2.23 26.00
C LYS A 158 0.55 -1.47 27.19
N PRO A 159 -0.18 -1.38 28.33
CA PRO A 159 0.39 -0.81 29.54
C PRO A 159 1.57 -1.66 30.02
N LEU A 160 2.60 -0.99 30.50
CA LEU A 160 3.77 -1.65 31.07
C LEU A 160 3.57 -1.89 32.56
N ASN A 161 3.97 -3.08 33.03
CA ASN A 161 4.00 -3.42 34.46
C ASN A 161 5.35 -3.02 35.09
N GLU A 162 5.87 -1.84 34.72
CA GLU A 162 7.11 -1.26 35.23
C GLU A 162 7.04 0.28 35.16
N ASP A 163 7.95 0.96 35.86
CA ASP A 163 8.06 2.42 35.79
C ASP A 163 8.39 2.88 34.36
N ILE A 164 7.75 3.96 33.93
CA ILE A 164 7.96 4.57 32.61
C ILE A 164 8.65 5.92 32.72
N LEU A 165 9.30 6.32 31.64
CA LEU A 165 9.79 7.69 31.46
C LEU A 165 8.61 8.65 31.24
N ILE A 166 8.75 9.87 31.76
CA ILE A 166 7.76 10.94 31.63
C ILE A 166 8.42 12.07 30.86
N PHE A 167 7.87 12.45 29.71
CA PHE A 167 8.44 13.50 28.87
C PHE A 167 7.60 14.77 28.98
N GLU A 168 8.26 15.89 29.27
CA GLU A 168 7.68 17.23 29.13
C GLU A 168 7.80 17.73 27.68
N ASP A 169 8.86 17.32 26.97
CA ASP A 169 9.15 17.73 25.61
C ASP A 169 8.98 16.58 24.61
N PHE A 170 8.13 16.78 23.60
CA PHE A 170 7.85 15.74 22.61
C PHE A 170 9.01 15.51 21.64
N GLY A 171 9.73 16.56 21.22
CA GLY A 171 10.91 16.43 20.36
C GLY A 171 12.03 15.64 21.04
N PHE A 172 12.19 15.83 22.36
CA PHE A 172 13.11 15.02 23.16
C PHE A 172 12.67 13.56 23.14
N LYS A 173 11.38 13.30 23.38
CA LYS A 173 10.82 11.94 23.34
C LYS A 173 11.08 11.26 22.00
N LEU A 174 10.90 11.96 20.87
CA LEU A 174 11.17 11.42 19.54
C LEU A 174 12.63 11.02 19.36
N SER A 175 13.57 11.85 19.84
CA SER A 175 15.00 11.56 19.79
C SER A 175 15.38 10.31 20.61
N VAL A 176 14.69 10.09 21.74
CA VAL A 176 14.86 8.86 22.54
C VAL A 176 14.24 7.64 21.85
N ILE A 177 13.07 7.79 21.22
CA ILE A 177 12.44 6.71 20.45
C ILE A 177 13.36 6.31 19.29
N GLU A 178 13.94 7.27 18.58
CA GLU A 178 14.88 7.00 17.49
C GLU A 178 15.99 6.05 17.94
N GLU A 179 16.68 6.44 19.01
CA GLU A 179 17.82 5.69 19.53
C GLU A 179 17.42 4.32 20.08
N LEU A 180 16.32 4.22 20.84
CA LEU A 180 15.91 2.95 21.45
C LEU A 180 15.29 1.99 20.44
N MET A 181 14.45 2.49 19.53
CA MET A 181 13.66 1.65 18.62
C MET A 181 14.45 1.29 17.36
N TYR A 182 15.02 2.27 16.67
CA TYR A 182 15.62 2.04 15.35
C TYR A 182 17.12 1.79 15.43
N ILE A 183 17.86 2.56 16.24
CA ILE A 183 19.31 2.40 16.34
C ILE A 183 19.70 1.17 17.18
N LYS A 184 19.13 1.03 18.39
CA LYS A 184 19.48 -0.06 19.31
C LYS A 184 18.57 -1.29 19.21
N GLY A 185 17.38 -1.17 18.63
CA GLY A 185 16.43 -2.29 18.51
C GLY A 185 15.93 -2.83 19.86
N LEU A 186 15.80 -1.96 20.87
CA LEU A 186 15.39 -2.32 22.24
C LEU A 186 13.89 -2.17 22.50
N MET A 187 13.13 -1.68 21.53
CA MET A 187 11.68 -1.53 21.59
C MET A 187 10.99 -2.31 20.49
N GLU A 188 9.93 -3.02 20.85
CA GLU A 188 9.08 -3.76 19.92
C GLU A 188 7.61 -3.37 20.09
N PRO A 189 6.80 -3.39 19.01
CA PRO A 189 7.26 -3.58 17.62
C PRO A 189 8.07 -2.36 17.15
N VAL A 190 8.99 -2.59 16.20
CA VAL A 190 9.56 -1.49 15.42
C VAL A 190 8.44 -0.89 14.58
N PHE A 191 8.21 0.41 14.71
CA PHE A 191 7.12 1.09 14.03
C PHE A 191 7.46 1.33 12.54
N ASP A 192 6.50 1.06 11.67
CA ASP A 192 6.62 1.33 10.23
C ASP A 192 5.33 1.99 9.74
N LEU A 193 5.45 3.17 9.15
CA LEU A 193 4.33 3.99 8.70
C LEU A 193 3.47 3.27 7.64
N PHE A 194 4.10 2.62 6.67
CA PHE A 194 3.38 1.98 5.57
C PHE A 194 2.56 0.80 6.06
N GLU A 195 3.14 0.02 6.97
CA GLU A 195 2.47 -1.09 7.63
C GLU A 195 1.40 -0.60 8.62
N PHE A 196 1.67 0.47 9.38
CA PHE A 196 0.70 1.08 10.27
C PHE A 196 -0.53 1.60 9.51
N ALA A 197 -0.33 2.24 8.35
CA ALA A 197 -1.43 2.69 7.49
C ALA A 197 -2.31 1.52 6.99
N ASP A 198 -1.70 0.37 6.71
CA ASP A 198 -2.45 -0.84 6.32
C ASP A 198 -3.14 -1.50 7.54
N TRP A 199 -2.50 -1.47 8.70
CA TRP A 199 -3.04 -2.01 9.96
C TRP A 199 -4.22 -1.19 10.48
N TYR A 200 -4.11 0.14 10.47
CA TYR A 200 -5.08 1.06 11.07
C TYR A 200 -6.42 0.99 10.33
N LYS A 201 -7.51 0.60 11.01
CA LYS A 201 -8.83 0.37 10.39
C LYS A 201 -9.83 1.51 10.52
N ALA A 202 -9.60 2.49 11.40
CA ALA A 202 -10.60 3.52 11.68
C ALA A 202 -10.85 4.46 10.48
N ARG A 203 -9.83 4.68 9.64
CA ARG A 203 -9.92 5.35 8.33
C ARG A 203 -8.83 4.85 7.38
N ASP A 204 -8.84 5.30 6.14
CA ASP A 204 -7.69 5.19 5.24
C ASP A 204 -6.69 6.29 5.59
N ILE A 205 -5.40 5.94 5.67
CA ILE A 205 -4.29 6.89 5.78
C ILE A 205 -3.63 6.89 4.42
N ASP A 206 -3.87 7.94 3.64
CA ASP A 206 -3.30 8.08 2.31
C ASP A 206 -1.94 8.78 2.45
N ILE A 207 -0.87 7.99 2.45
CA ILE A 207 0.49 8.52 2.64
C ILE A 207 0.88 9.46 1.49
N ASP A 208 0.41 9.18 0.26
CA ASP A 208 0.75 10.00 -0.91
C ASP A 208 0.12 11.39 -0.83
N GLU A 209 -1.07 11.51 -0.23
CA GLU A 209 -1.74 12.80 -0.01
C GLU A 209 -1.35 13.48 1.32
N GLU A 210 -1.21 12.71 2.41
CA GLU A 210 -1.04 13.21 3.77
C GLU A 210 0.43 13.32 4.21
N GLY A 211 1.37 12.64 3.54
CA GLY A 211 2.76 12.48 3.99
C GLY A 211 3.62 13.74 3.94
N TYR A 212 3.08 14.86 3.46
CA TYR A 212 3.73 16.19 3.45
C TYR A 212 3.57 16.95 4.77
N GLU A 213 2.69 16.48 5.66
CA GLU A 213 2.47 17.02 7.00
C GLU A 213 2.53 15.88 8.04
N PRO A 214 2.71 16.20 9.35
CA PRO A 214 2.66 15.17 10.39
C PRO A 214 1.35 14.40 10.40
N ILE A 215 1.42 13.07 10.25
CA ILE A 215 0.24 12.21 10.31
C ILE A 215 -0.25 12.13 11.76
N ALA A 216 -1.49 12.54 11.99
CA ALA A 216 -2.04 12.76 13.32
C ALA A 216 -2.06 11.48 14.18
N GLU A 217 -2.46 10.35 13.61
CA GLU A 217 -2.52 9.06 14.28
C GLU A 217 -1.14 8.56 14.69
N VAL A 218 -0.12 8.78 13.84
CA VAL A 218 1.26 8.40 14.10
C VAL A 218 1.85 9.30 15.19
N THR A 219 1.60 10.61 15.08
CA THR A 219 1.98 11.58 16.11
C THR A 219 1.39 11.21 17.47
N GLN A 220 0.11 10.86 17.51
CA GLN A 220 -0.57 10.46 18.73
C GLN A 220 -0.03 9.13 19.27
N TYR A 221 0.23 8.16 18.38
CA TYR A 221 0.84 6.89 18.76
C TYR A 221 2.17 7.11 19.50
N PHE A 222 3.07 7.93 18.95
CA PHE A 222 4.35 8.21 19.61
C PHE A 222 4.22 9.06 20.88
N LYS A 223 3.22 9.94 20.97
CA LYS A 223 2.89 10.64 22.24
C LYS A 223 2.47 9.66 23.32
N ASP A 224 1.68 8.65 22.97
CA ASP A 224 1.13 7.68 23.92
C ASP A 224 2.06 6.49 24.20
N LEU A 225 3.04 6.23 23.33
CA LEU A 225 3.96 5.10 23.46
C LEU A 225 4.74 5.15 24.79
N PRO A 226 4.55 4.18 25.71
CA PRO A 226 5.27 4.15 26.97
C PRO A 226 6.70 3.66 26.75
N ILE A 227 7.67 4.32 27.38
CA ILE A 227 9.08 3.93 27.33
C ILE A 227 9.51 3.44 28.72
N PRO A 228 9.96 2.18 28.87
CA PRO A 228 10.44 1.66 30.15
C PRO A 228 11.58 2.50 30.72
N LYS A 229 11.49 2.89 32.00
CA LYS A 229 12.52 3.68 32.68
C LYS A 229 13.88 2.98 32.75
N ARG A 230 13.89 1.64 32.76
CA ARG A 230 15.13 0.85 32.70
C ARG A 230 15.98 1.09 31.45
N LEU A 231 15.38 1.58 30.35
CA LEU A 231 16.10 1.88 29.11
C LEU A 231 16.81 3.24 29.13
N ALA A 232 16.56 4.07 30.15
CA ALA A 232 17.18 5.41 30.22
C ALA A 232 18.70 5.37 30.30
N SER A 233 19.28 4.30 30.87
CA SER A 233 20.73 4.11 30.93
C SER A 233 21.34 3.71 29.58
N GLU A 234 20.53 3.25 28.63
CA GLU A 234 20.98 2.83 27.31
C GLU A 234 21.26 4.03 26.39
N ILE A 235 20.68 5.19 26.71
CA ILE A 235 20.91 6.44 25.99
C ILE A 235 22.20 7.09 26.50
N THR A 236 23.23 7.03 25.66
CA THR A 236 24.53 7.71 25.87
C THR A 236 24.65 8.97 25.04
N ASP A 237 24.00 8.97 23.88
CA ASP A 237 23.97 10.02 22.91
C ASP A 237 22.72 9.86 22.03
N PHE A 238 22.35 10.92 21.34
CA PHE A 238 21.42 10.83 20.22
C PHE A 238 21.80 11.85 19.14
N TYR A 239 21.41 11.53 17.91
CA TYR A 239 21.72 12.30 16.72
C TYR A 239 20.42 12.58 15.96
N GLN A 240 20.09 13.85 15.77
CA GLN A 240 18.94 14.28 14.99
C GLN A 240 19.35 14.57 13.54
N ASP A 241 18.68 13.92 12.60
CA ASP A 241 18.80 14.18 11.16
C ASP A 241 17.43 13.96 10.50
N GLY A 242 17.10 14.75 9.48
CA GLY A 242 15.80 14.66 8.82
C GLY A 242 15.54 13.34 8.11
N GLY A 243 16.57 12.53 7.87
CA GLY A 243 16.48 11.17 7.36
C GLY A 243 16.29 10.10 8.44
N ASN A 244 16.26 10.44 9.72
CA ASN A 244 16.01 9.48 10.80
C ASN A 244 14.63 8.82 10.65
N ASP A 245 14.54 7.54 11.01
CA ASP A 245 13.34 6.74 10.85
C ASP A 245 12.14 7.33 11.60
N ILE A 246 12.35 7.91 12.79
CA ILE A 246 11.27 8.54 13.55
C ILE A 246 10.57 9.67 12.77
N TYR A 247 11.33 10.50 12.05
CA TYR A 247 10.79 11.63 11.29
C TYR A 247 10.20 11.16 9.97
N MET A 248 10.83 10.17 9.32
CA MET A 248 10.30 9.53 8.12
C MET A 248 8.95 8.84 8.39
N ASN A 249 8.74 8.32 9.60
CA ASN A 249 7.46 7.74 9.98
C ASN A 249 6.38 8.79 10.32
N LEU A 250 6.77 9.95 10.82
CA LEU A 250 5.84 11.02 11.18
C LEU A 250 5.41 11.87 9.97
N CYS A 251 6.36 12.25 9.12
CA CYS A 251 6.16 13.13 7.95
C CYS A 251 7.16 12.75 6.84
N PRO A 252 6.89 11.68 6.06
CA PRO A 252 7.85 11.10 5.11
C PRO A 252 8.27 12.04 3.97
N PHE A 253 7.46 13.06 3.66
CA PHE A 253 7.70 13.99 2.55
C PHE A 253 7.97 15.43 3.00
N SER A 254 8.29 15.64 4.29
CA SER A 254 8.68 16.96 4.84
C SER A 254 9.91 17.57 4.16
N GLY A 255 10.80 16.74 3.61
CA GLY A 255 12.10 17.18 3.10
C GLY A 255 13.07 17.63 4.20
N GLY A 256 12.77 17.33 5.48
CA GLY A 256 13.68 17.54 6.62
C GLY A 256 13.85 18.98 7.11
N ALA A 257 13.24 19.98 6.50
CA ALA A 257 13.34 21.38 6.94
C ALA A 257 12.04 21.86 7.61
N VAL A 258 11.70 21.26 8.75
CA VAL A 258 10.44 21.50 9.47
C VAL A 258 10.70 21.69 10.96
N GLU A 259 9.84 22.47 11.63
CA GLU A 259 9.99 22.85 13.05
C GLU A 259 8.92 22.17 13.94
N TYR A 260 8.19 21.16 13.43
CA TYR A 260 7.04 20.56 14.13
C TYR A 260 7.37 19.96 15.50
N TRP A 261 8.61 19.51 15.67
CA TRP A 261 9.06 18.74 16.84
C TRP A 261 10.41 19.22 17.36
N ASP A 262 10.70 20.52 17.20
CA ASP A 262 11.89 21.11 17.79
C ASP A 262 11.89 20.88 19.30
N ILE A 263 13.02 20.43 19.84
CA ILE A 263 13.23 20.39 21.28
C ILE A 263 13.20 21.83 21.81
N GLU A 264 12.20 22.14 22.63
CA GLU A 264 12.05 23.44 23.28
C GLU A 264 12.79 23.50 24.62
N THR A 265 12.91 22.36 25.32
CA THR A 265 13.63 22.26 26.59
C THR A 265 14.39 20.94 26.77
N ALA A 266 15.54 20.99 27.44
CA ALA A 266 16.33 19.82 27.81
C ALA A 266 15.97 19.25 29.20
N ILE A 267 14.83 19.64 29.80
CA ILE A 267 14.45 19.24 31.15
C ILE A 267 14.42 17.72 31.33
N ASP A 268 14.01 17.00 30.29
CA ASP A 268 13.88 15.54 30.28
C ASP A 268 15.24 14.82 30.38
N ALA A 269 16.35 15.48 30.01
CA ALA A 269 17.70 14.92 30.09
C ALA A 269 18.09 14.45 31.51
N LYS A 270 17.46 15.01 32.55
CA LYS A 270 17.66 14.59 33.96
C LYS A 270 17.30 13.13 34.21
N GLN A 271 16.48 12.52 33.36
CA GLN A 271 16.10 11.11 33.46
C GLN A 271 17.17 10.16 32.89
N PHE A 272 18.14 10.67 32.14
CA PHE A 272 19.12 9.89 31.37
C PHE A 272 20.53 10.06 31.96
N PRO A 273 20.91 9.25 32.97
CA PRO A 273 22.17 9.44 33.71
C PRO A 273 23.42 9.28 32.84
N ASN A 274 23.30 8.56 31.72
CA ASN A 274 24.39 8.24 30.82
C ASN A 274 24.44 9.14 29.58
N LEU A 275 23.50 10.06 29.38
CA LEU A 275 23.52 10.98 28.24
C LEU A 275 24.73 11.92 28.37
N LYS A 276 25.61 11.90 27.37
CA LYS A 276 26.86 12.69 27.32
C LYS A 276 26.96 13.55 26.08
N LYS A 277 26.30 13.19 24.97
CA LYS A 277 26.37 13.96 23.73
C LYS A 277 25.01 14.06 23.05
N VAL A 278 24.71 15.20 22.44
CA VAL A 278 23.57 15.38 21.54
C VAL A 278 24.01 16.12 20.28
N THR A 279 23.57 15.65 19.12
CA THR A 279 23.71 16.35 17.83
C THR A 279 22.32 16.79 17.39
N LEU A 280 22.12 18.09 17.28
CA LEU A 280 20.79 18.71 17.15
C LEU A 280 20.56 19.25 15.73
N CYS A 281 19.38 18.97 15.19
CA CYS A 281 18.87 19.53 13.94
C CYS A 281 17.48 20.16 14.16
N TYR A 282 16.71 19.58 15.09
CA TYR A 282 15.36 20.01 15.47
C TYR A 282 15.35 20.39 16.95
N ALA A 283 15.87 21.59 17.24
CA ALA A 283 15.92 22.14 18.59
C ALA A 283 15.99 23.66 18.55
N THR A 284 15.56 24.28 19.65
CA THR A 284 15.70 25.73 19.84
C THR A 284 17.07 26.09 20.45
N ASP A 285 17.52 27.33 20.24
CA ASP A 285 18.68 27.91 20.94
C ASP A 285 18.58 27.83 22.47
N ALA A 286 17.35 27.82 23.02
CA ALA A 286 17.11 27.70 24.45
C ALA A 286 17.45 26.27 24.92
N ALA A 287 16.88 25.25 24.27
CA ALA A 287 17.19 23.85 24.57
C ALA A 287 18.68 23.55 24.42
N TYR A 288 19.33 24.06 23.37
CA TYR A 288 20.78 23.91 23.17
C TYR A 288 21.57 24.37 24.41
N LYS A 289 21.28 25.57 24.93
CA LYS A 289 21.96 26.12 26.11
C LYS A 289 21.63 25.32 27.37
N GLU A 290 20.43 24.77 27.48
CA GLU A 290 20.07 23.91 28.61
C GLU A 290 20.88 22.61 28.62
N PHE A 291 21.10 21.98 27.47
CA PHE A 291 22.00 20.81 27.36
C PHE A 291 23.43 21.15 27.79
N GLU A 292 23.99 22.27 27.31
CA GLU A 292 25.33 22.72 27.73
C GLU A 292 25.42 22.95 29.25
N GLN A 293 24.39 23.56 29.86
CA GLN A 293 24.33 23.79 31.31
C GLN A 293 24.25 22.49 32.12
N LEU A 294 23.68 21.44 31.54
CA LEU A 294 23.65 20.09 32.13
C LEU A 294 24.99 19.34 31.94
N GLY A 295 25.97 19.94 31.26
CA GLY A 295 27.28 19.35 31.00
C GLY A 295 27.26 18.27 29.91
N ILE A 296 26.29 18.34 29.00
CA ILE A 296 26.15 17.45 27.85
C ILE A 296 26.84 18.10 26.66
N GLU A 297 27.72 17.37 25.97
CA GLU A 297 28.35 17.81 24.72
C GLU A 297 27.25 18.04 23.69
N THR A 298 27.14 19.28 23.19
CA THR A 298 26.03 19.68 22.32
C THR A 298 26.62 20.26 21.05
N GLU A 299 26.15 19.80 19.89
CA GLU A 299 26.52 20.32 18.58
C GLU A 299 25.29 20.47 17.68
N TRP A 300 25.30 21.47 16.81
CA TRP A 300 24.36 21.54 15.69
C TRP A 300 24.85 20.63 14.56
N LEU A 301 23.90 20.01 13.85
CA LEU A 301 24.17 19.26 12.62
C LEU A 301 24.63 20.16 11.46
#